data_AF-A0A954RM70-F1
#
_entry.id   AF-A0A954RM70-F1
#
_cell.length_a   1.000
_cell.length_b   1.000
_cell.length_c   1.000
_cell.angle_alpha   90.00
_cell.angle_beta   90.00
_cell.angle_gamma   90.00
#
_symmetry.space_group_name_H-M   'P 1'
#
loop_
_entity.id
_entity.type
_entity.pdbx_description
1 polymer ?
#
loop_
_entity_poly.entity_id
_entity_poly.type
_entity_poly.pdbx_seq_one_letter_code
_entity_poly.pdbx_strand_id
1 'polypeptide(L)'
;QGTTIQLFKKSMTTITARLDKGQREAAPFDLYRGYGNDFMSGYNVSKFFNFSLDDWDYPTKQPAKVAHRKGILTHPAWLIAHSKNTETDPVIRGKWVREKLLAGTIPDVPITVDAAVPEDHHKTLRDRLASVTEAGYCWKCHQRMNPLGYAFEAYDDFGRFRREESLEYPDKLVEKGPEQKGDHLVDTRDIYEMLPVDSSGHLDGTGDDSLDGEVSGAMDLAVRLAKSRRVRQSIIRHAFRYFMGRNETLSDSKTLIDAEQAYVDNHGSFDAVIVSLLTSDSFIYRKAIED
;
A
#
# COMPACT_ATOMS: atom_id res chain seq x y z
N GLN A 1 -11.50 32.25 13.38
CA GLN A 1 -12.82 32.73 13.85
C GLN A 1 -13.16 33.97 13.05
N GLY A 2 -14.35 34.03 12.45
CA GLY A 2 -14.80 35.18 11.67
C GLY A 2 -16.32 35.28 11.72
N THR A 3 -16.88 36.46 11.46
CA THR A 3 -18.32 36.66 11.37
C THR A 3 -18.92 35.85 10.21
N THR A 4 -20.23 35.58 10.23
CA THR A 4 -20.93 34.85 9.15
C THR A 4 -20.61 35.41 7.75
N ILE A 5 -20.49 36.73 7.64
CA ILE A 5 -20.13 37.42 6.38
C ILE A 5 -18.66 37.16 5.99
N GLN A 6 -17.73 37.14 6.95
CA GLN A 6 -16.33 36.85 6.68
C GLN A 6 -16.14 35.40 6.23
N LEU A 7 -16.84 34.46 6.86
CA LEU A 7 -16.85 33.06 6.45
C LEU A 7 -17.44 32.91 5.04
N PHE A 8 -18.59 33.54 4.76
CA PHE A 8 -19.20 33.53 3.44
C PHE A 8 -18.27 34.08 2.35
N LYS A 9 -17.66 35.25 2.57
CA LYS A 9 -16.69 35.83 1.63
C LYS A 9 -15.52 34.89 1.37
N LYS A 10 -14.96 34.29 2.42
CA LYS A 10 -13.87 33.32 2.30
C LYS A 10 -14.29 32.11 1.48
N SER A 11 -15.47 31.55 1.72
CA SER A 11 -16.01 30.43 0.92
C SER A 11 -16.19 30.82 -0.55
N MET A 12 -16.75 32.00 -0.84
CA MET A 12 -16.92 32.46 -2.23
C MET A 12 -15.59 32.71 -2.94
N THR A 13 -14.57 33.25 -2.25
CA THR A 13 -13.23 33.40 -2.79
C THR A 13 -12.60 32.05 -3.12
N THR A 14 -12.75 31.07 -2.23
CA THR A 14 -12.26 29.70 -2.48
C THR A 14 -12.97 29.06 -3.68
N ILE A 15 -14.30 29.20 -3.79
CA ILE A 15 -15.07 28.67 -4.94
C ILE A 15 -14.63 29.33 -6.24
N THR A 16 -14.46 30.66 -6.26
CA THR A 16 -14.04 31.40 -7.45
C THR A 16 -12.66 30.96 -7.91
N ALA A 17 -11.69 30.90 -6.99
CA ALA A 17 -10.33 30.46 -7.30
C ALA A 17 -10.26 29.03 -7.85
N ARG A 18 -11.19 28.15 -7.45
CA ARG A 18 -11.29 26.77 -7.93
C ARG A 18 -11.87 26.69 -9.34
N LEU A 19 -12.97 27.40 -9.58
CA LEU A 19 -13.62 27.47 -10.89
C LEU A 19 -12.70 28.14 -11.93
N ASP A 20 -11.97 29.19 -11.55
CA ASP A 20 -10.99 29.87 -12.42
C ASP A 20 -9.86 28.93 -12.87
N LYS A 21 -9.52 27.93 -12.05
CA LYS A 21 -8.55 26.88 -12.38
C LYS A 21 -9.15 25.71 -13.15
N GLY A 22 -10.43 25.79 -13.54
CA GLY A 22 -11.11 24.80 -14.36
C GLY A 22 -11.66 23.59 -13.60
N GLN A 23 -11.68 23.61 -12.26
CA GLN A 23 -12.36 22.57 -11.49
C GLN A 23 -13.86 22.62 -11.75
N ARG A 24 -14.48 21.45 -11.92
CA ARG A 24 -15.92 21.31 -12.17
C ARG A 24 -16.64 20.80 -10.93
N GLU A 25 -15.93 20.02 -10.12
CA GLU A 25 -16.49 19.31 -8.96
C GLU A 25 -15.61 19.54 -7.73
N ALA A 26 -16.24 19.78 -6.57
CA ALA A 26 -15.54 20.06 -5.32
C ALA A 26 -15.70 18.91 -4.31
N ALA A 27 -14.71 18.75 -3.42
CA ALA A 27 -14.81 17.79 -2.32
C ALA A 27 -16.03 18.11 -1.43
N PRO A 28 -16.84 17.10 -1.03
CA PRO A 28 -18.02 17.32 -0.22
C PRO A 28 -17.72 17.86 1.20
N PHE A 29 -16.48 17.79 1.67
CA PHE A 29 -16.06 18.13 3.04
C PHE A 29 -15.21 19.41 3.14
N ASP A 30 -14.85 20.05 2.03
CA ASP A 30 -13.90 21.18 2.07
C ASP A 30 -14.55 22.56 2.28
N LEU A 31 -15.84 22.57 2.61
CA LEU A 31 -16.60 23.78 2.94
C LEU A 31 -16.49 24.19 4.41
N TYR A 32 -15.97 23.32 5.28
CA TYR A 32 -15.77 23.60 6.70
C TYR A 32 -14.36 23.22 7.13
N ARG A 33 -13.56 24.21 7.54
CA ARG A 33 -12.41 23.95 8.42
C ARG A 33 -12.96 23.22 9.64
N GLY A 34 -12.55 21.97 9.84
CA GLY A 34 -12.78 21.26 11.10
C GLY A 34 -12.36 22.16 12.26
N TYR A 35 -13.19 22.20 13.31
CA TYR A 35 -12.93 22.98 14.51
C TYR A 35 -11.60 22.53 15.16
N GLY A 36 -10.68 23.47 15.36
CA GLY A 36 -9.40 23.26 16.03
C GLY A 36 -8.21 23.74 15.20
N ASN A 37 -7.18 24.28 15.87
CA ASN A 37 -5.88 24.57 15.24
C ASN A 37 -4.99 23.30 15.13
N ASP A 38 -5.47 22.16 15.62
CA ASP A 38 -4.69 20.93 15.83
C ASP A 38 -4.93 19.84 14.79
N PHE A 39 -5.79 20.09 13.78
CA PHE A 39 -6.04 19.14 12.70
C PHE A 39 -5.35 19.60 11.40
N MET A 40 -4.52 18.73 10.82
CA MET A 40 -4.04 18.92 9.45
C MET A 40 -5.24 19.02 8.51
N SER A 41 -5.33 20.11 7.74
CA SER A 41 -6.35 20.23 6.71
C SER A 41 -6.22 19.09 5.69
N GLY A 42 -7.32 18.69 5.05
CA GLY A 42 -7.29 17.63 4.03
C GLY A 42 -6.25 17.90 2.92
N TYR A 43 -6.04 19.19 2.60
CA TYR A 43 -4.95 19.63 1.74
C TYR A 43 -3.55 19.25 2.27
N ASN A 44 -3.23 19.58 3.52
CA ASN A 44 -1.92 19.27 4.11
C ASN A 44 -1.70 17.75 4.23
N VAL A 45 -2.75 17.00 4.56
CA VAL A 45 -2.70 15.52 4.58
C VAL A 45 -2.39 14.99 3.18
N SER A 46 -3.02 15.52 2.14
CA SER A 46 -2.76 15.08 0.77
C SER A 46 -1.34 15.40 0.31
N LYS A 47 -0.86 16.60 0.61
CA LYS A 47 0.50 17.04 0.28
C LYS A 47 1.54 16.16 0.96
N PHE A 48 1.29 15.76 2.20
CA PHE A 48 2.13 14.79 2.90
C PHE A 48 2.27 13.47 2.12
N PHE A 49 1.21 12.96 1.50
CA PHE A 49 1.25 11.74 0.70
C PHE A 49 1.66 11.92 -0.78
N ASN A 50 2.25 13.08 -1.12
CA ASN A 50 2.62 13.49 -2.47
C ASN A 50 1.43 13.64 -3.43
N PHE A 51 0.28 14.08 -2.91
CA PHE A 51 -0.89 14.45 -3.70
C PHE A 51 -1.19 15.93 -3.54
N SER A 52 -1.24 16.66 -4.64
CA SER A 52 -1.75 18.04 -4.60
C SER A 52 -3.27 18.02 -4.79
N LEU A 53 -4.00 18.31 -3.70
CA LEU A 53 -5.44 18.57 -3.76
C LEU A 53 -5.80 20.04 -4.02
N ASP A 54 -4.80 20.94 -4.15
CA ASP A 54 -5.04 22.37 -4.44
C ASP A 54 -5.92 22.54 -5.68
N ASP A 55 -5.60 21.75 -6.71
CA ASP A 55 -6.16 21.84 -8.05
C ASP A 55 -6.93 20.56 -8.45
N TRP A 56 -7.26 19.70 -7.47
CA TRP A 56 -7.91 18.42 -7.75
C TRP A 56 -9.39 18.58 -8.11
N ASP A 57 -9.72 18.27 -9.37
CA ASP A 57 -11.11 18.16 -9.84
C ASP A 57 -11.69 16.82 -9.37
N TYR A 58 -12.59 16.85 -8.38
CA TYR A 58 -13.05 15.64 -7.69
C TYR A 58 -13.93 14.79 -8.61
N PRO A 59 -13.51 13.59 -9.02
CA PRO A 59 -14.32 12.79 -9.92
C PRO A 59 -15.57 12.28 -9.20
N THR A 60 -16.73 12.49 -9.81
CA THR A 60 -18.03 11.99 -9.33
C THR A 60 -18.13 10.47 -9.39
N LYS A 61 -17.32 9.82 -10.23
CA LYS A 61 -17.22 8.37 -10.33
C LYS A 61 -16.02 7.86 -9.53
N GLN A 62 -16.30 7.09 -8.50
CA GLN A 62 -15.30 6.38 -7.70
C GLN A 62 -15.05 4.96 -8.22
N PRO A 63 -13.86 4.37 -7.99
CA PRO A 63 -12.69 5.00 -7.36
C PRO A 63 -11.97 5.97 -8.31
N ALA A 64 -11.49 7.09 -7.76
CA ALA A 64 -10.69 8.07 -8.49
C ALA A 64 -9.35 7.49 -8.97
N LYS A 65 -8.89 7.88 -10.16
CA LYS A 65 -7.54 7.55 -10.63
C LYS A 65 -6.55 8.51 -10.01
N VAL A 66 -5.60 7.98 -9.24
CA VAL A 66 -4.54 8.76 -8.59
C VAL A 66 -3.19 8.30 -9.14
N ALA A 67 -2.33 9.26 -9.50
CA ALA A 67 -1.00 8.96 -10.02
C ALA A 67 -0.21 8.12 -9.01
N HIS A 68 0.55 7.14 -9.51
CA HIS A 68 1.36 6.23 -8.69
C HIS A 68 0.57 5.43 -7.65
N ARG A 69 -0.75 5.27 -7.81
CA ARG A 69 -1.59 4.48 -6.91
C ARG A 69 -2.55 3.56 -7.67
N LYS A 70 -2.64 2.33 -7.19
CA LYS A 70 -3.50 1.27 -7.70
C LYS A 70 -3.71 0.19 -6.63
N GLY A 71 -4.95 0.06 -6.17
CA GLY A 71 -5.36 -0.99 -5.23
C GLY A 71 -4.67 -0.93 -3.86
N ILE A 72 -4.79 -2.02 -3.10
CA ILE A 72 -4.32 -2.11 -1.70
C ILE A 72 -2.79 -2.04 -1.58
N LEU A 73 -2.06 -2.62 -2.52
CA LEU A 73 -0.60 -2.77 -2.46
C LEU A 73 0.18 -1.45 -2.59
N THR A 74 -0.49 -0.39 -3.03
CA THR A 74 0.09 0.96 -3.10
C THR A 74 -0.66 1.93 -2.18
N HIS A 75 -1.57 1.43 -1.34
CA HIS A 75 -2.31 2.23 -0.38
C HIS A 75 -1.40 2.60 0.80
N PRO A 76 -1.34 3.87 1.25
CA PRO A 76 -0.45 4.28 2.34
C PRO A 76 -0.59 3.43 3.61
N ALA A 77 -1.82 3.11 4.02
CA ALA A 77 -2.05 2.27 5.19
C ALA A 77 -1.38 0.88 5.11
N TRP A 78 -1.36 0.24 3.93
CA TRP A 78 -0.70 -1.04 3.75
C TRP A 78 0.82 -0.89 3.76
N LEU A 79 1.34 0.15 3.08
CA LEU A 79 2.76 0.44 3.02
C LEU A 79 3.32 0.74 4.42
N ILE A 80 2.64 1.57 5.21
CA ILE A 80 3.00 1.90 6.59
C ILE A 80 2.95 0.66 7.48
N ALA A 81 1.88 -0.14 7.39
CA ALA A 81 1.73 -1.35 8.20
C ALA A 81 2.81 -2.42 7.91
N HIS A 82 3.51 -2.29 6.79
CA HIS A 82 4.62 -3.15 6.37
C HIS A 82 5.91 -2.35 6.18
N SER A 83 6.16 -1.37 7.06
CA SER A 83 7.42 -0.65 7.18
C SER A 83 7.88 -0.66 8.64
N LYS A 84 9.12 -0.25 8.87
CA LYS A 84 9.61 0.07 10.22
C LYS A 84 9.29 1.53 10.54
N ASN A 85 9.68 1.95 11.74
CA ASN A 85 9.42 3.31 12.23
C ASN A 85 10.15 4.41 11.43
N THR A 86 11.27 4.07 10.81
CA THR A 86 12.18 5.04 10.16
C THR A 86 12.70 4.57 8.80
N GLU A 87 12.26 3.41 8.31
CA GLU A 87 12.72 2.84 7.04
C GLU A 87 11.69 1.89 6.45
N THR A 88 11.76 1.65 5.14
CA THR A 88 10.93 0.65 4.48
C THR A 88 11.33 -0.76 4.93
N ASP A 89 10.44 -1.74 4.72
CA ASP A 89 10.78 -3.15 4.95
C ASP A 89 10.39 -4.01 3.74
N PRO A 90 11.26 -4.08 2.71
CA PRO A 90 10.95 -4.88 1.52
C PRO A 90 10.84 -6.37 1.83
N VAL A 91 11.54 -6.89 2.85
CA VAL A 91 11.45 -8.31 3.23
C VAL A 91 10.03 -8.62 3.72
N ILE A 92 9.49 -7.81 4.63
CA ILE A 92 8.14 -8.00 5.18
C ILE A 92 7.06 -7.74 4.13
N ARG A 93 7.20 -6.70 3.30
CA ARG A 93 6.29 -6.45 2.17
C ARG A 93 6.25 -7.65 1.20
N GLY A 94 7.42 -8.17 0.84
CA GLY A 94 7.56 -9.32 -0.04
C GLY A 94 7.03 -10.62 0.57
N LYS A 95 7.33 -10.87 1.86
CA LYS A 95 6.78 -12.00 2.62
C LYS A 95 5.24 -11.96 2.63
N TRP A 96 4.67 -10.78 2.88
CA TRP A 96 3.21 -10.61 2.87
C TRP A 96 2.61 -10.96 1.52
N VAL A 97 3.18 -10.49 0.41
CA VAL A 97 2.72 -10.84 -0.94
C VAL A 97 2.80 -12.35 -1.17
N ARG A 98 3.93 -12.97 -0.77
CA ARG A 98 4.13 -14.42 -0.93
C ARG A 98 3.09 -15.23 -0.14
N GLU A 99 2.84 -14.87 1.11
CA GLU A 99 1.98 -15.65 2.01
C GLU A 99 0.49 -15.36 1.81
N LYS A 100 0.11 -14.09 1.64
CA LYS A 100 -1.30 -13.67 1.63
C LYS A 100 -1.90 -13.67 0.23
N LEU A 101 -1.10 -13.36 -0.80
CA LEU A 101 -1.60 -13.33 -2.18
C LEU A 101 -1.25 -14.61 -2.93
N LEU A 102 0.03 -15.02 -2.92
CA LEU A 102 0.46 -16.19 -3.70
C LEU A 102 0.21 -17.53 -2.99
N ALA A 103 -0.32 -17.52 -1.77
CA ALA A 103 -0.54 -18.72 -0.96
C ALA A 103 0.73 -19.62 -0.88
N GLY A 104 1.90 -18.97 -0.83
CA GLY A 104 3.17 -19.61 -0.54
C GLY A 104 3.45 -19.67 0.95
N THR A 105 4.57 -20.29 1.32
CA THR A 105 5.03 -20.36 2.70
C THR A 105 6.49 -19.97 2.77
N ILE A 106 6.83 -19.14 3.75
CA ILE A 106 8.19 -18.81 4.12
C ILE A 106 8.47 -19.49 5.47
N PRO A 107 9.57 -20.25 5.61
CA PRO A 107 9.91 -20.84 6.90
C PRO A 107 10.26 -19.76 7.92
N ASP A 108 10.02 -20.04 9.19
CA ASP A 108 10.40 -19.14 10.27
C ASP A 108 11.92 -18.91 10.31
N VAL A 109 12.31 -17.73 10.78
CA VAL A 109 13.72 -17.39 10.95
C VAL A 109 14.32 -18.30 12.03
N PRO A 110 15.45 -18.98 11.75
CA PRO A 110 16.11 -19.80 12.76
C PRO A 110 16.52 -18.95 13.96
N ILE A 111 16.40 -19.49 15.17
CA ILE A 111 16.73 -18.81 16.44
C ILE A 111 18.19 -18.32 16.52
N THR A 112 19.07 -18.84 15.67
CA THR A 112 20.51 -18.55 15.66
C THR A 112 20.90 -17.38 14.74
N VAL A 113 19.96 -16.80 13.99
CA VAL A 113 20.25 -15.76 13.01
C VAL A 113 19.99 -14.38 13.63
N ASP A 114 21.02 -13.53 13.60
CA ASP A 114 20.86 -12.09 13.87
C ASP A 114 20.50 -11.36 12.58
N ALA A 115 19.26 -10.86 12.51
CA ALA A 115 18.70 -10.21 11.34
C ALA A 115 18.93 -8.69 11.42
N ALA A 116 20.19 -8.27 11.30
CA ALA A 116 20.57 -6.85 11.28
C ALA A 116 20.99 -6.43 9.86
N VAL A 117 20.41 -5.33 9.37
CA VAL A 117 20.87 -4.66 8.15
C VAL A 117 22.01 -3.72 8.55
N PRO A 118 23.22 -3.84 7.96
CA PRO A 118 24.34 -2.97 8.29
C PRO A 118 23.98 -1.51 8.06
N GLU A 119 24.45 -0.60 8.92
CA GLU A 119 24.37 0.84 8.68
C GLU A 119 25.47 1.24 7.68
N ASP A 120 25.06 1.76 6.52
CA ASP A 120 25.94 2.30 5.48
C ASP A 120 25.24 3.51 4.86
N HIS A 121 25.64 4.71 5.27
CA HIS A 121 24.98 5.96 4.88
C HIS A 121 25.32 6.42 3.46
N HIS A 122 26.03 5.61 2.68
CA HIS A 122 26.33 5.87 1.27
C HIS A 122 25.53 4.98 0.31
N LYS A 123 24.60 4.17 0.83
CA LYS A 123 23.84 3.19 0.06
C LYS A 123 22.36 3.28 0.35
N THR A 124 21.56 2.93 -0.64
CA THR A 124 20.11 2.75 -0.46
C THR A 124 19.83 1.61 0.51
N LEU A 125 18.64 1.59 1.12
CA LEU A 125 18.22 0.48 1.97
C LEU A 125 18.27 -0.84 1.19
N ARG A 126 17.82 -0.82 -0.07
CA ARG A 126 17.87 -1.99 -0.96
C ARG A 126 19.28 -2.53 -1.09
N ASP A 127 20.27 -1.69 -1.38
CA ASP A 127 21.67 -2.11 -1.55
C ASP A 127 22.25 -2.68 -0.25
N ARG A 128 21.96 -2.03 0.88
CA ARG A 128 22.38 -2.50 2.21
C ARG A 128 21.79 -3.87 2.51
N LEU A 129 20.49 -4.04 2.28
CA LEU A 129 19.79 -5.29 2.50
C LEU A 129 20.32 -6.40 1.58
N ALA A 130 20.54 -6.09 0.30
CA ALA A 130 21.04 -7.05 -0.68
C ALA A 130 22.43 -7.59 -0.28
N SER A 131 23.30 -6.71 0.23
CA SER A 131 24.67 -7.08 0.64
C SER A 131 24.74 -8.18 1.70
N VAL A 132 23.67 -8.36 2.49
CA VAL A 132 23.60 -9.38 3.54
C VAL A 132 22.65 -10.52 3.16
N THR A 133 21.46 -10.18 2.67
CA THR A 133 20.39 -11.16 2.51
C THR A 133 20.49 -12.00 1.24
N GLU A 134 21.22 -11.52 0.23
CA GLU A 134 21.49 -12.26 -1.00
C GLU A 134 22.75 -13.13 -0.90
N ALA A 135 23.44 -13.10 0.25
CA ALA A 135 24.63 -13.88 0.48
C ALA A 135 24.34 -15.23 1.16
N GLY A 136 24.93 -16.30 0.59
CA GLY A 136 25.10 -17.59 1.24
C GLY A 136 23.82 -18.21 1.79
N TYR A 137 23.74 -18.33 3.12
CA TYR A 137 22.63 -18.99 3.80
C TYR A 137 21.30 -18.21 3.72
N CYS A 138 21.36 -16.87 3.78
CA CYS A 138 20.17 -16.01 3.83
C CYS A 138 19.33 -16.12 2.55
N TRP A 139 19.97 -16.26 1.40
CA TRP A 139 19.29 -16.24 0.11
C TRP A 139 18.30 -17.41 -0.08
N LYS A 140 18.48 -18.53 0.64
CA LYS A 140 17.57 -19.70 0.58
C LYS A 140 16.09 -19.31 0.77
N CYS A 141 15.83 -18.39 1.69
CA CYS A 141 14.51 -17.87 1.98
C CYS A 141 14.26 -16.52 1.30
N HIS A 142 15.25 -15.63 1.32
CA HIS A 142 15.12 -14.27 0.80
C HIS A 142 14.81 -14.21 -0.70
N GLN A 143 15.26 -15.18 -1.50
CA GLN A 143 14.90 -15.27 -2.91
C GLN A 143 13.39 -15.30 -3.17
N ARG A 144 12.58 -15.71 -2.19
CA ARG A 144 11.12 -15.76 -2.30
C ARG A 144 10.40 -14.50 -1.84
N MET A 145 11.12 -13.57 -1.20
CA MET A 145 10.59 -12.38 -0.54
C MET A 145 11.17 -11.10 -1.13
N ASN A 146 12.50 -10.97 -1.15
CA ASN A 146 13.20 -9.76 -1.55
C ASN A 146 12.74 -9.28 -2.94
N PRO A 147 12.71 -10.11 -3.99
CA PRO A 147 12.33 -9.62 -5.32
C PRO A 147 10.87 -9.14 -5.40
N LEU A 148 9.97 -9.70 -4.59
CA LEU A 148 8.59 -9.20 -4.48
C LEU A 148 8.53 -7.88 -3.70
N GLY A 149 9.38 -7.75 -2.69
CA GLY A 149 9.52 -6.58 -1.82
C GLY A 149 10.12 -5.36 -2.49
N TYR A 150 11.16 -5.57 -3.31
CA TYR A 150 11.87 -4.50 -4.00
C TYR A 150 10.99 -3.71 -4.95
N ALA A 151 9.92 -4.33 -5.48
CA ALA A 151 8.90 -3.65 -6.26
C ALA A 151 8.29 -2.42 -5.54
N PHE A 152 8.33 -2.39 -4.21
CA PHE A 152 7.75 -1.34 -3.38
C PHE A 152 8.73 -0.24 -2.96
N GLU A 153 10.00 -0.29 -3.35
CA GLU A 153 11.01 0.69 -2.89
C GLU A 153 10.80 2.10 -3.45
N ALA A 154 9.96 2.23 -4.49
CA ALA A 154 9.40 3.50 -4.94
C ALA A 154 8.37 4.12 -3.98
N TYR A 155 8.14 3.51 -2.81
CA TYR A 155 7.33 4.05 -1.73
C TYR A 155 8.10 3.99 -0.42
N ASP A 156 8.22 5.13 0.25
CA ASP A 156 8.89 5.20 1.55
C ASP A 156 8.10 4.52 2.68
N ASP A 157 8.62 4.63 3.90
CA ASP A 157 8.07 4.07 5.13
C ASP A 157 6.68 4.64 5.47
N PHE A 158 6.43 5.90 5.14
CA PHE A 158 5.11 6.52 5.20
C PHE A 158 4.21 6.18 4.01
N GLY A 159 4.71 5.41 3.05
CA GLY A 159 4.01 5.04 1.84
C GLY A 159 3.86 6.18 0.84
N ARG A 160 4.69 7.22 0.90
CA ARG A 160 4.75 8.33 -0.08
C ARG A 160 5.56 7.86 -1.28
N PHE A 161 5.13 8.24 -2.49
CA PHE A 161 5.85 7.85 -3.70
C PHE A 161 7.17 8.61 -3.80
N ARG A 162 8.28 7.90 -4.04
CA ARG A 162 9.62 8.46 -4.19
C ARG A 162 10.32 7.91 -5.44
N ARG A 163 11.20 8.73 -6.03
CA ARG A 163 12.16 8.29 -7.07
C ARG A 163 13.59 8.25 -6.56
N GLU A 164 13.83 8.91 -5.42
CA GLU A 164 15.12 8.99 -4.78
C GLU A 164 14.91 8.75 -3.28
N GLU A 165 15.89 8.12 -2.65
CA GLU A 165 15.94 7.85 -1.22
C GLU A 165 16.89 8.84 -0.55
N SER A 166 16.40 9.49 0.51
CA SER A 166 17.17 10.40 1.35
C SER A 166 18.16 9.63 2.21
N LEU A 167 19.43 10.03 2.17
CA LEU A 167 20.48 9.50 3.05
C LEU A 167 20.47 10.30 4.35
N GLU A 168 19.55 9.99 5.27
CA GLU A 168 19.30 10.75 6.51
C GLU A 168 20.44 10.60 7.54
N TYR A 169 21.63 11.13 7.21
CA TYR A 169 22.81 11.14 8.07
C TYR A 169 23.45 12.53 8.14
N PRO A 170 24.06 12.94 9.27
CA PRO A 170 24.56 14.31 9.45
C PRO A 170 25.58 14.78 8.40
N ASP A 171 26.39 13.87 7.84
CA ASP A 171 27.37 14.20 6.80
C ASP A 171 26.75 14.41 5.42
N LYS A 172 25.49 13.97 5.23
CA LYS A 172 24.69 14.09 4.00
C LYS A 172 23.74 15.27 4.05
N LEU A 173 23.77 16.08 5.10
CA LEU A 173 22.91 17.25 5.22
C LEU A 173 23.27 18.30 4.16
N VAL A 174 22.34 18.58 3.26
CA VAL A 174 22.45 19.63 2.24
C VAL A 174 21.91 20.95 2.79
N GLU A 175 20.71 20.92 3.37
CA GLU A 175 20.05 22.09 3.93
C GLU A 175 19.28 21.73 5.20
N LYS A 176 19.43 22.55 6.24
CA LYS A 176 18.67 22.38 7.48
C LYS A 176 17.26 22.93 7.30
N GLY A 177 16.26 22.15 7.73
CA GLY A 177 14.87 22.56 7.70
C GLY A 177 14.61 23.83 8.52
N PRO A 178 13.57 24.60 8.18
CA PRO A 178 13.19 25.79 8.93
C PRO A 178 12.78 25.44 10.37
N GLU A 179 13.12 26.31 11.32
CA GLU A 179 12.65 26.17 12.70
C GLU A 179 11.12 26.33 12.79
N GLN A 180 10.47 25.47 13.57
CA GLN A 180 9.02 25.55 13.81
C GLN A 180 8.66 26.79 14.64
N LYS A 181 8.41 27.93 14.00
CA LYS A 181 8.02 29.18 14.66
C LYS A 181 6.51 29.36 14.72
N GLY A 182 5.84 28.51 15.50
CA GLY A 182 4.42 28.63 15.82
C GLY A 182 3.43 28.26 14.70
N ASP A 183 3.92 27.98 13.49
CA ASP A 183 3.13 27.41 12.40
C ASP A 183 3.42 25.91 12.30
N HIS A 184 2.45 25.09 12.68
CA HIS A 184 2.53 23.63 12.61
C HIS A 184 2.45 23.08 11.17
N LEU A 185 2.24 23.94 10.18
CA LEU A 185 2.09 23.56 8.77
C LEU A 185 3.39 23.71 7.97
N VAL A 186 4.45 24.25 8.58
CA VAL A 186 5.76 24.35 7.95
C VAL A 186 6.41 22.98 7.96
N ASP A 187 6.91 22.55 6.80
CA ASP A 187 7.74 21.36 6.68
C ASP A 187 9.12 21.65 7.27
N THR A 188 9.41 21.05 8.42
CA THR A 188 10.66 21.27 9.17
C THR A 188 11.71 20.19 8.89
N ARG A 189 11.51 19.36 7.87
CA ARG A 189 12.44 18.28 7.54
C ARG A 189 13.72 18.85 6.96
N ASP A 190 14.83 18.27 7.38
CA ASP A 190 16.15 18.50 6.79
C ASP A 190 16.19 17.89 5.37
N ILE A 191 16.97 18.50 4.49
CA ILE A 191 17.21 18.02 3.13
C ILE A 191 18.59 17.36 3.12
N TYR A 192 18.63 16.08 2.76
CA TYR A 192 19.87 15.31 2.64
C TYR A 192 20.20 15.01 1.18
N GLU A 193 21.44 14.56 0.94
CA GLU A 193 21.81 13.92 -0.33
C GLU A 193 20.88 12.72 -0.59
N MET A 194 20.50 12.54 -1.85
CA MET A 194 19.58 11.47 -2.24
C MET A 194 20.22 10.57 -3.30
N LEU A 195 19.83 9.29 -3.29
CA LEU A 195 20.22 8.32 -4.32
C LEU A 195 18.99 7.80 -5.07
N PRO A 196 19.10 7.50 -6.37
CA PRO A 196 17.98 6.96 -7.14
C PRO A 196 17.53 5.61 -6.55
N VAL A 197 16.21 5.42 -6.42
CA VAL A 197 15.66 4.13 -5.97
C VAL A 197 15.54 3.17 -7.15
N ASP A 198 16.03 1.95 -6.97
CA ASP A 198 15.68 0.84 -7.84
C ASP A 198 14.44 0.14 -7.29
N SER A 199 13.36 0.15 -8.06
CA SER A 199 12.10 -0.55 -7.75
C SER A 199 11.85 -1.76 -8.65
N SER A 200 12.85 -2.19 -9.42
CA SER A 200 12.80 -3.47 -10.13
C SER A 200 12.64 -4.62 -9.15
N GLY A 201 11.93 -5.66 -9.56
CA GLY A 201 11.72 -6.86 -8.76
C GLY A 201 11.45 -8.06 -9.65
N HIS A 202 11.07 -9.18 -9.04
CA HIS A 202 10.74 -10.40 -9.76
C HIS A 202 9.49 -11.05 -9.18
N LEU A 203 8.54 -11.40 -10.05
CA LEU A 203 7.34 -12.16 -9.71
C LEU A 203 7.53 -13.62 -10.11
N ASP A 204 7.32 -14.52 -9.16
CA ASP A 204 7.29 -15.96 -9.39
C ASP A 204 6.21 -16.60 -8.52
N GLY A 205 5.67 -17.73 -8.98
CA GLY A 205 4.78 -18.59 -8.22
C GLY A 205 3.31 -18.30 -8.44
N THR A 206 2.94 -17.53 -9.47
CA THR A 206 1.53 -17.35 -9.85
C THR A 206 0.92 -18.62 -10.42
N GLY A 207 1.76 -19.54 -10.94
CA GLY A 207 1.33 -20.73 -11.67
C GLY A 207 0.96 -20.44 -13.12
N ASP A 208 1.30 -19.24 -13.62
CA ASP A 208 1.10 -18.79 -14.99
C ASP A 208 2.37 -18.06 -15.47
N ASP A 209 3.16 -18.72 -16.30
CA ASP A 209 4.43 -18.21 -16.81
C ASP A 209 4.27 -16.90 -17.61
N SER A 210 3.06 -16.58 -18.08
CA SER A 210 2.80 -15.31 -18.78
C SER A 210 2.69 -14.11 -17.83
N LEU A 211 2.52 -14.36 -16.52
CA LEU A 211 2.46 -13.34 -15.48
C LEU A 211 3.79 -13.21 -14.74
N ASP A 212 4.53 -14.31 -14.60
CA ASP A 212 5.80 -14.37 -13.88
C ASP A 212 6.95 -13.70 -14.67
N GLY A 213 8.04 -13.37 -13.98
CA GLY A 213 9.22 -12.69 -14.51
C GLY A 213 9.51 -11.32 -13.89
N GLU A 214 10.40 -10.57 -14.54
CA GLU A 214 10.82 -9.24 -14.09
C GLU A 214 9.63 -8.27 -14.01
N VAL A 215 9.57 -7.53 -12.90
CA VAL A 215 8.57 -6.47 -12.67
C VAL A 215 9.25 -5.12 -12.53
N SER A 216 8.64 -4.09 -13.12
CA SER A 216 9.23 -2.74 -13.10
C SER A 216 8.91 -1.93 -11.83
N GLY A 217 8.12 -2.50 -10.91
CA GLY A 217 7.67 -1.83 -9.68
C GLY A 217 6.28 -2.30 -9.22
N ALA A 218 5.80 -1.72 -8.11
CA ALA A 218 4.60 -2.17 -7.40
C ALA A 218 3.33 -2.14 -8.26
N MET A 219 3.19 -1.17 -9.15
CA MET A 219 2.00 -1.07 -10.00
C MET A 219 1.94 -2.17 -11.06
N ASP A 220 3.09 -2.52 -11.65
CA ASP A 220 3.20 -3.64 -12.59
C ASP A 220 2.93 -4.96 -11.85
N LEU A 221 3.62 -5.18 -10.73
CA LEU A 221 3.40 -6.33 -9.85
C LEU A 221 1.92 -6.50 -9.47
N ALA A 222 1.25 -5.42 -9.02
CA ALA A 222 -0.16 -5.46 -8.64
C ALA A 222 -1.09 -5.82 -9.82
N VAL A 223 -0.78 -5.35 -11.03
CA VAL A 223 -1.56 -5.70 -12.24
C VAL A 223 -1.42 -7.17 -12.59
N ARG A 224 -0.22 -7.73 -12.50
CA ARG A 224 0.02 -9.15 -12.80
C ARG A 224 -0.62 -10.05 -11.74
N LEU A 225 -0.45 -9.72 -10.46
CA LEU A 225 -1.10 -10.42 -9.35
C LEU A 225 -2.63 -10.41 -9.48
N ALA A 226 -3.24 -9.29 -9.88
CA ALA A 226 -4.68 -9.19 -10.07
C ALA A 226 -5.24 -10.09 -11.19
N LYS A 227 -4.39 -10.51 -12.14
CA LYS A 227 -4.76 -11.45 -13.21
C LYS A 227 -4.53 -12.91 -12.81
N SER A 228 -3.75 -13.18 -11.76
CA SER A 228 -3.42 -14.53 -11.34
C SER A 228 -4.62 -15.23 -10.73
N ARG A 229 -4.97 -16.39 -11.31
CA ARG A 229 -5.97 -17.30 -10.73
C ARG A 229 -5.61 -17.73 -9.31
N ARG A 230 -4.33 -17.99 -9.05
CA ARG A 230 -3.84 -18.38 -7.72
C ARG A 230 -4.09 -17.29 -6.69
N VAL A 231 -3.80 -16.04 -7.04
CA VAL A 231 -4.06 -14.89 -6.17
C VAL A 231 -5.55 -14.74 -5.89
N ARG A 232 -6.39 -14.86 -6.92
CA ARG A 232 -7.85 -14.85 -6.76
C ARG A 232 -8.32 -15.94 -5.79
N GLN A 233 -7.86 -17.18 -5.95
CA GLN A 233 -8.23 -18.29 -5.06
C GLN A 233 -7.75 -18.05 -3.62
N SER A 234 -6.55 -17.49 -3.43
CA SER A 234 -6.04 -17.14 -2.09
C SER A 234 -6.94 -16.12 -1.39
N ILE A 235 -7.33 -15.05 -2.11
CA ILE A 235 -8.21 -14.00 -1.56
C ILE A 235 -9.58 -14.58 -1.22
N ILE A 236 -10.15 -15.45 -2.07
CA ILE A 236 -11.43 -16.11 -1.80
C ILE A 236 -11.36 -16.98 -0.55
N ARG A 237 -10.25 -17.71 -0.33
CA ARG A 237 -10.04 -18.47 0.92
C ARG A 237 -9.94 -17.56 2.13
N HIS A 238 -9.26 -16.42 2.02
CA HIS A 238 -9.25 -15.44 3.12
C HIS A 238 -10.64 -14.88 3.42
N ALA A 239 -11.43 -14.56 2.38
CA ALA A 239 -12.82 -14.15 2.53
C ALA A 239 -13.66 -15.25 3.19
N PHE A 240 -13.54 -16.50 2.72
CA PHE A 240 -14.19 -17.65 3.34
C PHE A 240 -13.87 -17.73 4.83
N ARG A 241 -12.59 -17.71 5.23
CA ARG A 241 -12.20 -17.82 6.64
C ARG A 241 -12.74 -16.69 7.49
N TYR A 242 -12.77 -15.48 6.95
CA TYR A 242 -13.32 -14.31 7.62
C TYR A 242 -14.83 -14.45 7.86
N PHE A 243 -15.61 -14.70 6.80
CA PHE A 243 -17.08 -14.75 6.90
C PHE A 243 -17.59 -16.03 7.59
N MET A 244 -16.88 -17.15 7.46
CA MET A 244 -17.22 -18.42 8.10
C MET A 244 -16.65 -18.55 9.51
N GLY A 245 -15.72 -17.67 9.91
CA GLY A 245 -15.04 -17.70 11.21
C GLY A 245 -14.28 -19.00 11.51
N ARG A 246 -13.86 -19.75 10.48
CA ARG A 246 -13.11 -21.02 10.61
C ARG A 246 -12.27 -21.28 9.36
N ASN A 247 -11.31 -22.20 9.48
CA ASN A 247 -10.59 -22.72 8.33
C ASN A 247 -11.49 -23.59 7.44
N GLU A 248 -11.20 -23.59 6.14
CA GLU A 248 -11.84 -24.47 5.17
C GLU A 248 -11.45 -25.94 5.38
N THR A 249 -12.37 -26.83 5.09
CA THR A 249 -12.15 -28.27 5.03
C THR A 249 -12.39 -28.79 3.62
N LEU A 250 -12.11 -30.07 3.36
CA LEU A 250 -12.34 -30.66 2.05
C LEU A 250 -13.82 -30.59 1.62
N SER A 251 -14.78 -30.61 2.55
CA SER A 251 -16.21 -30.48 2.22
C SER A 251 -16.59 -29.09 1.70
N ASP A 252 -15.78 -28.06 1.96
CA ASP A 252 -16.03 -26.70 1.48
C ASP A 252 -15.57 -26.46 0.04
N SER A 253 -15.02 -27.48 -0.62
CA SER A 253 -14.47 -27.37 -1.98
C SER A 253 -15.49 -26.82 -2.98
N LYS A 254 -16.74 -27.29 -2.93
CA LYS A 254 -17.82 -26.81 -3.82
C LYS A 254 -18.11 -25.32 -3.58
N THR A 255 -18.19 -24.90 -2.32
CA THR A 255 -18.39 -23.49 -1.93
C THR A 255 -17.27 -22.58 -2.47
N LEU A 256 -16.02 -23.00 -2.36
CA LEU A 256 -14.89 -22.20 -2.86
C LEU A 256 -14.85 -22.13 -4.39
N ILE A 257 -15.21 -23.23 -5.08
CA ILE A 257 -15.33 -23.25 -6.55
C ILE A 257 -16.46 -22.32 -7.00
N ASP A 258 -17.61 -22.38 -6.35
CA ASP A 258 -18.78 -21.55 -6.69
C ASP A 258 -18.50 -20.07 -6.44
N ALA A 259 -17.79 -19.74 -5.34
CA ALA A 259 -17.35 -18.38 -5.07
C ALA A 259 -16.35 -17.86 -6.11
N GLU A 260 -15.42 -18.70 -6.59
CA GLU A 260 -14.52 -18.34 -7.70
C GLU A 260 -15.31 -18.10 -8.99
N GLN A 261 -16.29 -18.96 -9.30
CA GLN A 261 -17.11 -18.81 -10.49
C GLN A 261 -17.97 -17.55 -10.42
N ALA A 262 -18.60 -17.26 -9.27
CA ALA A 262 -19.35 -16.04 -9.03
C ALA A 262 -18.49 -14.78 -9.24
N TYR A 263 -17.23 -14.80 -8.80
CA TYR A 263 -16.30 -13.69 -9.06
C TYR A 263 -16.09 -13.48 -10.56
N VAL A 264 -15.81 -14.56 -11.31
CA VAL A 264 -15.49 -14.49 -12.74
C VAL A 264 -16.69 -14.07 -13.58
N ASP A 265 -17.84 -14.68 -13.33
CA ASP A 265 -19.08 -14.42 -14.08
C ASP A 265 -19.61 -12.99 -13.85
N ASN A 266 -19.26 -12.39 -12.70
CA ASN A 266 -19.63 -11.02 -12.35
C ASN A 266 -18.46 -10.03 -12.49
N HIS A 267 -17.56 -10.27 -13.46
CA HIS A 267 -16.49 -9.34 -13.84
C HIS A 267 -15.58 -8.87 -12.69
N GLY A 268 -15.33 -9.76 -11.72
CA GLY A 268 -14.49 -9.49 -10.57
C GLY A 268 -15.18 -8.81 -9.39
N SER A 269 -16.52 -8.87 -9.32
CA SER A 269 -17.28 -8.35 -8.19
C SER A 269 -16.97 -9.13 -6.90
N PHE A 270 -16.44 -8.43 -5.90
CA PHE A 270 -16.24 -9.00 -4.57
C PHE A 270 -17.59 -9.17 -3.83
N ASP A 271 -18.58 -8.33 -4.10
CA ASP A 271 -19.93 -8.48 -3.55
C ASP A 271 -20.56 -9.80 -4.01
N ALA A 272 -20.34 -10.20 -5.27
CA ALA A 272 -20.80 -11.49 -5.78
C ALA A 272 -20.16 -12.68 -5.05
N VAL A 273 -18.86 -12.57 -4.69
CA VAL A 273 -18.18 -13.56 -3.85
C VAL A 273 -18.83 -13.63 -2.48
N ILE A 274 -19.08 -12.49 -1.83
CA ILE A 274 -19.71 -12.44 -0.51
C ILE A 274 -21.09 -13.09 -0.56
N VAL A 275 -21.94 -12.71 -1.52
CA VAL A 275 -23.27 -13.30 -1.70
C VAL A 275 -23.15 -14.82 -1.87
N SER A 276 -22.28 -15.28 -2.77
CA SER A 276 -22.07 -16.72 -3.00
C SER A 276 -21.62 -17.47 -1.74
N LEU A 277 -20.76 -16.87 -0.92
CA LEU A 277 -20.31 -17.48 0.34
C LEU A 277 -21.45 -17.53 1.36
N LEU A 278 -22.19 -16.44 1.54
CA LEU A 278 -23.25 -16.34 2.55
C LEU A 278 -24.52 -17.13 2.19
N THR A 279 -24.71 -17.49 0.92
CA THR A 279 -25.81 -18.37 0.47
C THR A 279 -25.38 -19.83 0.28
N SER A 280 -24.13 -20.18 0.60
CA SER A 280 -23.62 -21.55 0.44
C SER A 280 -24.04 -22.49 1.57
N ASP A 281 -24.03 -23.79 1.29
CA ASP A 281 -24.25 -24.84 2.31
C ASP A 281 -23.24 -24.72 3.47
N SER A 282 -21.99 -24.33 3.18
CA SER A 282 -20.95 -24.12 4.19
C SER A 282 -21.32 -23.03 5.21
N PHE A 283 -22.12 -22.04 4.80
CA PHE A 283 -22.61 -20.98 5.68
C PHE A 283 -23.95 -21.38 6.35
N ILE A 284 -24.90 -21.89 5.57
CA ILE A 284 -26.25 -22.21 6.03
C ILE A 284 -26.24 -23.36 7.05
N TYR A 285 -25.48 -24.42 6.77
CA TYR A 285 -25.39 -25.61 7.62
C TYR A 285 -24.14 -25.61 8.48
N ARG A 286 -23.83 -24.48 9.12
CA ARG A 286 -22.63 -24.31 9.94
C ARG A 286 -22.58 -25.40 11.01
N LYS A 287 -21.71 -26.39 10.79
CA LYS A 287 -21.50 -27.49 11.73
C LYS A 287 -20.74 -26.97 12.94
N ALA A 288 -21.07 -27.47 14.12
CA ALA A 288 -20.24 -27.27 15.30
C ALA A 288 -18.84 -27.80 15.00
N ILE A 289 -17.81 -27.08 15.45
CA ILE A 289 -16.45 -27.59 15.44
C ILE A 289 -16.45 -28.69 16.51
N GLU A 290 -16.28 -29.95 16.11
CA GLU A 290 -15.99 -31.02 17.07
C GLU A 290 -14.54 -30.81 17.55
N ASP A 291 -14.37 -30.64 18.86
CA ASP A 291 -13.08 -30.43 19.53
C ASP A 291 -12.13 -31.65 19.42
#